data_AF-A0A0R1MX91-F1
#
_entry.id   AF-A0A0R1MX91-F1
#
_cell.length_a   1.000
_cell.length_b   1.000
_cell.length_c   1.000
_cell.angle_alpha   90.00
_cell.angle_beta   90.00
_cell.angle_gamma   90.00
#
_symmetry.space_group_name_H-M   'P 1'
#
loop_
_entity.id
_entity.type
_entity.pdbx_description
1 polymer ?
#
loop_
_entity_poly.entity_id
_entity_poly.type
_entity_poly.pdbx_seq_one_letter_code
_entity_poly.pdbx_strand_id
1 'polypeptide(L)'
;MIFVANFFFNVIAPFYLQNARGLMPNEAGYLLMLFPIVQVVVSPISGSLQNRFAPELLTTVGLVILSITQIGYMTATLSTPLWLFGTWVGVMGFGNGVFQSPNNTIVMSTVSQRDLGVAGGMNALARNLGMVVGISASTTVLFASMSQAYGKPTTTYIAGRPDIFLAGMHTTLTVAFFICALATLINLWRYLHRRVQAK
;
A
#
# COMPACT_ATOMS: atom_id res chain seq x y z
N MET A 1 8.94 -4.24 2.90
CA MET A 1 8.72 -2.78 2.77
C MET A 1 7.39 -2.43 2.09
N ILE A 2 7.02 -3.06 0.96
CA ILE A 2 5.73 -2.74 0.31
C ILE A 2 4.49 -3.02 1.18
N PHE A 3 4.52 -4.11 1.97
CA PHE A 3 3.48 -4.42 2.95
C PHE A 3 3.41 -3.37 4.06
N VAL A 4 4.53 -2.78 4.46
CA VAL A 4 4.54 -1.68 5.44
C VAL A 4 3.81 -0.47 4.83
N ALA A 5 4.22 -0.02 3.63
CA ALA A 5 3.64 1.16 2.99
C ALA A 5 2.14 1.01 2.63
N ASN A 6 1.69 -0.18 2.22
CA ASN A 6 0.27 -0.42 1.92
C ASN A 6 -0.62 -0.23 3.15
N PHE A 7 -0.14 -0.63 4.33
CA PHE A 7 -0.93 -0.60 5.55
C PHE A 7 -1.08 0.80 6.13
N PHE A 8 -0.26 1.77 5.73
CA PHE A 8 -0.51 3.17 6.03
C PHE A 8 -1.84 3.64 5.45
N PHE A 9 -2.08 3.38 4.17
CA PHE A 9 -3.36 3.70 3.53
C PHE A 9 -4.51 2.92 4.16
N ASN A 10 -4.32 1.62 4.40
CA ASN A 10 -5.38 0.74 4.92
C ASN A 10 -5.91 1.21 6.29
N VAL A 11 -5.03 1.72 7.15
CA VAL A 11 -5.41 2.30 8.44
C VAL A 11 -6.08 3.66 8.27
N ILE A 12 -5.52 4.56 7.46
CA ILE A 12 -5.94 5.97 7.40
C ILE A 12 -7.25 6.15 6.62
N ALA A 13 -7.44 5.42 5.53
CA ALA A 13 -8.56 5.59 4.62
C ALA A 13 -9.95 5.51 5.30
N PRO A 14 -10.25 4.56 6.20
CA PRO A 14 -11.54 4.55 6.90
C PRO A 14 -11.74 5.77 7.80
N PHE A 15 -10.71 6.24 8.51
CA PHE A 15 -10.82 7.46 9.32
C PHE A 15 -11.02 8.71 8.44
N TYR A 16 -10.36 8.78 7.29
CA TYR A 16 -10.59 9.86 6.33
C TYR A 16 -12.02 9.87 5.80
N LEU A 17 -12.54 8.73 5.34
CA LEU A 17 -13.87 8.64 4.77
C LEU A 17 -14.99 8.82 5.80
N GLN A 18 -14.88 8.19 6.98
CA GLN A 18 -15.94 8.23 7.99
C GLN A 18 -15.81 9.45 8.91
N ASN A 19 -14.64 9.69 9.48
CA ASN A 19 -14.49 10.75 10.49
C ASN A 19 -14.29 12.14 9.86
N ALA A 20 -13.45 12.26 8.83
CA ALA A 20 -13.15 13.56 8.21
C ALA A 20 -14.17 13.96 7.14
N ARG A 21 -14.58 13.04 6.25
CA ARG A 21 -15.57 13.30 5.20
C ARG A 21 -17.02 13.09 5.68
N GLY A 22 -17.23 12.47 6.84
CA GLY A 22 -18.56 12.26 7.41
C GLY A 22 -19.42 11.23 6.67
N LEU A 23 -18.82 10.36 5.85
CA LEU A 23 -19.56 9.33 5.13
C LEU A 23 -20.09 8.26 6.08
N MET A 24 -21.19 7.63 5.70
CA MET A 24 -21.69 6.49 6.43
C MET A 24 -20.72 5.29 6.29
N PRO A 25 -20.65 4.39 7.29
CA PRO A 25 -19.74 3.24 7.24
C PRO A 25 -19.94 2.32 6.02
N ASN A 26 -21.17 2.20 5.52
CA ASN A 26 -21.48 1.42 4.32
C ASN A 26 -20.88 2.06 3.05
N GLU A 27 -21.00 3.37 2.87
CA GLU A 27 -20.45 4.12 1.73
C GLU A 27 -18.92 4.07 1.71
N ALA A 28 -18.30 4.27 2.88
CA ALA A 28 -16.86 4.10 3.03
C ALA A 28 -16.43 2.66 2.70
N GLY A 29 -17.20 1.67 3.16
CA GLY A 29 -16.98 0.26 2.84
C GLY A 29 -17.03 -0.04 1.35
N TYR A 30 -18.04 0.49 0.63
CA TYR A 30 -18.17 0.30 -0.82
C TYR A 30 -17.00 0.89 -1.60
N LEU A 31 -16.49 2.06 -1.21
CA LEU A 31 -15.30 2.66 -1.83
C LEU A 31 -14.04 1.81 -1.57
N LEU A 32 -13.84 1.37 -0.32
CA LEU A 32 -12.66 0.57 0.04
C LEU A 32 -12.70 -0.83 -0.57
N MET A 33 -13.89 -1.39 -0.82
CA MET A 33 -14.12 -2.65 -1.53
C MET A 33 -13.58 -2.64 -2.98
N LEU A 34 -13.40 -1.47 -3.60
CA LEU A 34 -12.78 -1.39 -4.92
C LEU A 34 -11.38 -2.01 -4.94
N PHE A 35 -10.62 -1.89 -3.84
CA PHE A 35 -9.28 -2.46 -3.74
C PHE A 35 -9.28 -3.99 -3.90
N PRO A 36 -9.96 -4.77 -3.04
CA PRO A 36 -9.95 -6.23 -3.17
C PRO A 36 -10.64 -6.71 -4.45
N ILE A 37 -11.67 -6.02 -4.96
CA ILE A 37 -12.34 -6.42 -6.22
C ILE A 37 -11.37 -6.36 -7.40
N VAL A 38 -10.71 -5.21 -7.57
CA VAL A 38 -9.74 -5.05 -8.66
C VAL A 38 -8.58 -6.02 -8.47
N GLN A 39 -8.10 -6.18 -7.24
CA GLN A 39 -7.00 -7.11 -6.93
C GLN A 39 -7.35 -8.56 -7.30
N VAL A 40 -8.55 -9.04 -6.98
CA VAL A 40 -9.00 -10.42 -7.28
C VAL A 40 -9.06 -10.67 -8.78
N VAL A 41 -9.49 -9.68 -9.57
CA VAL A 41 -9.53 -9.80 -11.04
C VAL A 41 -8.13 -9.73 -11.66
N VAL A 42 -7.28 -8.85 -11.16
CA VAL A 42 -5.96 -8.57 -11.76
C VAL A 42 -4.92 -9.63 -11.38
N SER A 43 -5.01 -10.24 -10.19
CA SER A 43 -4.01 -11.20 -9.71
C SER A 43 -3.85 -12.45 -10.61
N PRO A 44 -4.94 -13.11 -11.07
CA PRO A 44 -4.85 -14.23 -12.02
C PRO A 44 -4.31 -13.80 -13.38
N ILE A 45 -4.72 -12.64 -13.87
CA ILE A 45 -4.24 -12.06 -15.13
C ILE A 45 -2.72 -11.89 -15.04
N SER A 46 -2.24 -11.23 -13.99
CA SER A 46 -0.80 -11.07 -13.74
C SER A 46 -0.08 -12.41 -13.54
N GLY A 47 -0.76 -13.43 -13.01
CA GLY A 47 -0.26 -14.80 -12.92
C GLY A 47 0.04 -15.38 -14.31
N SER A 48 -0.95 -15.33 -15.20
CA SER A 48 -0.82 -15.85 -16.57
C SER A 48 0.19 -15.09 -17.43
N LEU A 49 0.37 -13.78 -17.19
CA LEU A 49 1.36 -12.96 -17.92
C LEU A 49 2.80 -13.39 -17.66
N GLN A 50 3.08 -14.13 -16.59
CA GLN A 50 4.43 -14.66 -16.29
C GLN A 50 4.92 -15.68 -17.32
N ASN A 51 4.01 -16.27 -18.11
CA ASN A 51 4.39 -17.15 -19.22
C ASN A 51 4.97 -16.39 -20.42
N ARG A 52 4.73 -15.07 -20.51
CA ARG A 52 5.19 -14.21 -21.62
C ARG A 52 6.20 -13.15 -21.20
N PHE A 53 6.15 -12.70 -19.95
CA PHE A 53 7.02 -11.66 -19.41
C PHE A 53 7.78 -12.17 -18.18
N ALA A 54 9.01 -11.66 -17.99
CA ALA A 54 9.79 -11.95 -16.80
C ALA A 54 9.03 -11.50 -15.53
N PRO A 55 8.88 -12.37 -14.51
CA PRO A 55 8.22 -12.04 -13.25
C PRO A 55 8.78 -10.77 -12.58
N GLU A 56 10.08 -10.51 -12.72
CA GLU A 56 10.75 -9.32 -12.18
C GLU A 56 10.28 -8.03 -12.86
N LEU A 57 9.96 -8.08 -14.16
CA LEU A 57 9.42 -6.91 -14.87
C LEU A 57 8.02 -6.58 -14.36
N LEU A 58 7.16 -7.60 -14.22
CA LEU A 58 5.78 -7.42 -13.73
C LEU A 58 5.76 -6.89 -12.30
N THR A 59 6.60 -7.43 -11.41
CA THR A 59 6.73 -6.90 -10.03
C THR A 59 7.17 -5.44 -10.01
N THR A 60 8.14 -5.06 -10.85
CA THR A 60 8.61 -3.67 -10.96
C THR A 60 7.50 -2.73 -11.43
N VAL A 61 6.74 -3.11 -12.46
CA VAL A 61 5.59 -2.33 -12.95
C VAL A 61 4.54 -2.14 -11.86
N GLY A 62 4.20 -3.20 -11.12
CA GLY A 62 3.29 -3.12 -9.98
C GLY A 62 3.77 -2.13 -8.91
N LEU A 63 5.06 -2.15 -8.57
CA LEU A 63 5.66 -1.21 -7.61
C LEU A 63 5.60 0.24 -8.07
N VAL A 64 5.83 0.51 -9.36
CA VAL A 64 5.71 1.86 -9.93
C VAL A 64 4.26 2.36 -9.83
N ILE A 65 3.28 1.53 -10.19
CA ILE A 65 1.85 1.87 -10.08
C ILE A 65 1.48 2.18 -8.62
N LEU A 66 1.92 1.34 -7.68
CA LEU A 66 1.70 1.57 -6.25
C LEU A 66 2.32 2.89 -5.78
N SER A 67 3.53 3.20 -6.24
CA SER A 67 4.23 4.45 -5.90
C SER A 67 3.50 5.69 -6.43
N ILE A 68 3.01 5.64 -7.67
CA ILE A 68 2.20 6.71 -8.27
C ILE A 68 0.90 6.92 -7.49
N THR A 69 0.26 5.83 -7.08
CA THR A 69 -1.01 5.92 -6.33
C THR A 69 -0.83 6.60 -4.97
N GLN A 70 0.31 6.40 -4.31
CA GLN A 70 0.63 7.10 -3.06
C GLN A 70 0.71 8.62 -3.24
N ILE A 71 1.18 9.10 -4.39
CA ILE A 71 1.18 10.54 -4.72
C ILE A 71 -0.27 11.05 -4.77
N GLY A 72 -1.19 10.28 -5.38
CA GLY A 72 -2.61 10.60 -5.39
C GLY A 72 -3.16 10.79 -3.97
N TYR A 73 -2.89 9.84 -3.08
CA TYR A 73 -3.34 9.92 -1.68
C TYR A 73 -2.77 11.14 -0.93
N MET A 74 -1.54 11.56 -1.20
CA MET A 74 -0.97 12.77 -0.61
C MET A 74 -1.75 14.04 -0.99
N THR A 75 -2.42 14.04 -2.15
CA THR A 75 -3.23 15.18 -2.60
C THR A 75 -4.68 15.15 -2.09
N ALA A 76 -5.07 14.14 -1.31
CA ALA A 76 -6.43 13.98 -0.82
C ALA A 76 -6.79 15.11 0.18
N THR A 77 -7.88 15.82 -0.08
CA THR A 77 -8.42 16.88 0.78
C THR A 77 -9.91 16.66 1.03
N LEU A 78 -10.52 17.43 1.93
CA LEU A 78 -11.97 17.38 2.14
C LEU A 78 -12.78 17.73 0.88
N SER A 79 -12.20 18.41 -0.10
CA SER A 79 -12.87 18.75 -1.36
C SER A 79 -12.69 17.70 -2.45
N THR A 80 -11.84 16.68 -2.23
CA THR A 80 -11.54 15.67 -3.24
C THR A 80 -12.81 14.90 -3.62
N PRO A 81 -13.13 14.83 -4.92
CA PRO A 81 -14.27 14.06 -5.40
C PRO A 81 -14.14 12.58 -5.04
N LEU A 82 -15.23 11.97 -4.57
CA LEU A 82 -15.21 10.57 -4.12
C LEU A 82 -14.92 9.59 -5.27
N TRP A 83 -15.36 9.91 -6.49
CA TRP A 83 -15.04 9.10 -7.67
C TRP A 83 -13.53 9.08 -7.92
N LEU A 84 -12.85 10.22 -7.78
CA LEU A 84 -11.40 10.32 -7.97
C LEU A 84 -10.66 9.52 -6.89
N PHE A 85 -11.08 9.65 -5.63
CA PHE A 85 -10.53 8.82 -4.56
C PHE A 85 -10.76 7.33 -4.83
N GLY A 86 -11.95 6.94 -5.27
CA GLY A 86 -12.27 5.57 -5.68
C GLY A 86 -11.37 5.06 -6.82
N THR A 87 -11.02 5.91 -7.79
CA THR A 87 -10.05 5.52 -8.83
C THR A 87 -8.67 5.23 -8.25
N TRP A 88 -8.18 6.02 -7.28
CA TRP A 88 -6.91 5.73 -6.62
C TRP A 88 -6.95 4.39 -5.86
N VAL A 89 -8.05 4.10 -5.16
CA VAL A 89 -8.26 2.80 -4.50
C VAL A 89 -8.23 1.64 -5.50
N GLY A 90 -8.90 1.80 -6.65
CA GLY A 90 -8.88 0.81 -7.72
C GLY A 90 -7.49 0.61 -8.33
N VAL A 91 -6.77 1.69 -8.64
CA VAL A 91 -5.40 1.65 -9.17
C VAL A 91 -4.43 1.02 -8.16
N MET A 92 -4.64 1.27 -6.86
CA MET A 92 -3.90 0.60 -5.79
C MET A 92 -4.14 -0.92 -5.83
N GLY A 93 -5.40 -1.35 -5.96
CA GLY A 93 -5.76 -2.77 -6.10
C GLY A 93 -5.13 -3.41 -7.34
N PHE A 94 -5.12 -2.69 -8.45
CA PHE A 94 -4.47 -3.12 -9.69
C PHE A 94 -2.97 -3.31 -9.51
N GLY A 95 -2.25 -2.28 -9.04
CA GLY A 95 -0.81 -2.35 -8.82
C GLY A 95 -0.43 -3.44 -7.82
N ASN A 96 -1.26 -3.64 -6.79
CA ASN A 96 -1.07 -4.69 -5.80
C ASN A 96 -1.25 -6.09 -6.40
N GLY A 97 -2.28 -6.30 -7.24
CA GLY A 97 -2.51 -7.57 -7.94
C GLY A 97 -1.38 -7.92 -8.92
N VAL A 98 -0.90 -6.94 -9.68
CA VAL A 98 0.24 -7.10 -10.60
C VAL A 98 1.54 -7.41 -9.84
N PHE A 99 1.71 -6.85 -8.65
CA PHE A 99 2.90 -7.09 -7.83
C PHE A 99 2.87 -8.43 -7.11
N GLN A 100 1.78 -8.77 -6.40
CA GLN A 100 1.78 -9.89 -5.46
C GLN A 100 1.90 -11.25 -6.13
N SER A 101 1.23 -11.46 -7.27
CA SER A 101 1.22 -12.77 -7.94
C SER A 101 2.62 -13.18 -8.44
N PRO A 102 3.35 -12.37 -9.24
CA PRO A 102 4.71 -12.71 -9.65
C PRO A 102 5.72 -12.69 -8.52
N ASN A 103 5.56 -11.82 -7.52
CA ASN A 103 6.45 -11.79 -6.36
C ASN A 103 6.40 -13.12 -5.58
N ASN A 104 5.20 -13.68 -5.38
CA ASN A 104 5.07 -14.98 -4.72
C ASN A 104 5.67 -16.11 -5.56
N THR A 105 5.51 -16.10 -6.88
CA THR A 105 6.15 -17.09 -7.76
C THR A 105 7.68 -17.03 -7.65
N ILE A 106 8.29 -15.84 -7.73
CA ILE A 106 9.75 -15.67 -7.61
C ILE A 106 10.28 -16.25 -6.30
N VAL A 107 9.58 -15.99 -5.19
CA VAL A 107 10.00 -16.51 -3.88
C VAL A 107 9.91 -18.04 -3.86
N MET A 108 8.78 -18.60 -4.32
CA MET A 108 8.57 -20.06 -4.27
C MET A 108 9.41 -20.83 -5.28
N SER A 109 9.77 -20.24 -6.42
CA SER A 109 10.59 -20.89 -7.45
C SER A 109 12.07 -20.99 -7.07
N THR A 110 12.51 -20.29 -6.02
CA THR A 110 13.92 -20.30 -5.57
C THR A 110 14.24 -21.39 -4.55
N VAL A 111 13.25 -22.16 -4.11
CA VAL A 111 13.40 -23.20 -3.07
C VAL A 111 13.02 -24.57 -3.61
N SER A 112 13.57 -25.63 -2.98
CA SER A 112 13.25 -27.01 -3.35
C SER A 112 11.81 -27.38 -2.96
N GLN A 113 11.21 -28.36 -3.64
CA GLN A 113 9.84 -28.81 -3.32
C GLN A 113 9.66 -29.23 -1.86
N ARG A 114 10.70 -29.79 -1.23
CA ARG A 114 10.66 -30.22 0.18
C ARG A 114 10.57 -29.05 1.16
N ASP A 115 11.05 -27.87 0.75
CA ASP A 115 11.12 -26.68 1.59
C ASP A 115 10.00 -25.66 1.31
N LEU A 116 9.10 -25.94 0.37
CA LEU A 116 8.01 -25.04 -0.02
C LEU A 116 7.12 -24.63 1.17
N GLY A 117 6.85 -25.56 2.09
CA GLY A 117 6.08 -25.26 3.30
C GLY A 117 6.79 -24.25 4.22
N VAL A 118 8.10 -24.40 4.39
CA VAL A 118 8.93 -23.49 5.20
C VAL A 118 9.03 -22.12 4.53
N ALA A 119 9.31 -22.10 3.22
CA ALA A 119 9.40 -20.86 2.44
C ALA A 119 8.07 -20.09 2.43
N GLY A 120 6.95 -20.81 2.25
CA GLY A 120 5.60 -20.28 2.36
C GLY A 120 5.32 -19.65 3.72
N GLY A 121 5.66 -20.38 4.80
CA GLY A 121 5.52 -19.90 6.17
C GLY A 121 6.37 -18.65 6.46
N MET A 122 7.64 -18.65 6.04
CA MET A 122 8.53 -17.49 6.18
C MET A 122 8.03 -16.28 5.39
N ASN A 123 7.53 -16.47 4.18
CA ASN A 123 6.96 -15.39 3.37
C ASN A 123 5.68 -14.81 4.02
N ALA A 124 4.81 -15.68 4.54
CA ALA A 124 3.61 -15.25 5.27
C ALA A 124 3.97 -14.49 6.55
N LEU A 125 4.97 -14.97 7.31
CA LEU A 125 5.48 -14.29 8.50
C LEU A 125 6.05 -12.91 8.17
N ALA A 126 6.92 -12.82 7.16
CA ALA A 126 7.50 -11.55 6.71
C ALA A 126 6.42 -10.56 6.26
N ARG A 127 5.39 -11.04 5.56
CA ARG A 127 4.23 -10.25 5.18
C ARG A 127 3.49 -9.73 6.41
N ASN A 128 3.10 -10.60 7.34
CA ASN A 128 2.36 -10.25 8.55
C ASN A 128 3.14 -9.26 9.43
N LEU A 129 4.45 -9.47 9.61
CA LEU A 129 5.32 -8.52 10.29
C LEU A 129 5.31 -7.16 9.59
N GLY A 130 5.38 -7.15 8.25
CA GLY A 130 5.25 -5.92 7.47
C GLY A 130 3.92 -5.20 7.69
N MET A 131 2.81 -5.94 7.78
CA MET A 131 1.49 -5.36 8.08
C MET A 131 1.47 -4.74 9.47
N VAL A 132 1.90 -5.47 10.50
CA VAL A 132 1.90 -5.01 11.89
C VAL A 132 2.78 -3.77 12.06
N VAL A 133 3.99 -3.80 11.50
CA VAL A 133 4.89 -2.64 11.50
C VAL A 133 4.26 -1.46 10.75
N GLY A 134 3.62 -1.71 9.60
CA GLY A 134 2.89 -0.69 8.84
C GLY A 134 1.77 -0.04 9.64
N ILE A 135 0.93 -0.85 10.30
CA ILE A 135 -0.17 -0.38 11.16
C ILE A 135 0.40 0.47 12.29
N SER A 136 1.33 -0.08 13.08
CA SER A 136 1.90 0.62 14.23
C SER A 136 2.62 1.91 13.84
N ALA A 137 3.40 1.90 12.76
CA ALA A 137 4.08 3.11 12.29
C ALA A 137 3.07 4.15 11.78
N SER A 138 2.04 3.74 11.03
CA SER A 138 1.03 4.64 10.51
C SER A 138 0.23 5.34 11.60
N THR A 139 -0.24 4.60 12.61
CA THR A 139 -0.97 5.16 13.74
C THR A 139 -0.07 6.07 14.59
N THR A 140 1.17 5.65 14.83
CA THR A 140 2.15 6.45 15.58
C THR A 140 2.41 7.78 14.89
N VAL A 141 2.71 7.78 13.58
CA VAL A 141 2.98 9.03 12.83
C VAL A 141 1.74 9.91 12.76
N LEU A 142 0.56 9.32 12.54
CA LEU A 142 -0.71 10.04 12.49
C LEU A 142 -0.99 10.76 13.80
N PHE A 143 -1.00 10.03 14.91
CA PHE A 143 -1.31 10.59 16.22
C PHE A 143 -0.20 11.53 16.74
N ALA A 144 1.06 11.26 16.43
CA ALA A 144 2.15 12.18 16.75
C ALA A 144 2.00 13.51 15.99
N SER A 145 1.65 13.45 14.70
CA SER A 145 1.42 14.65 13.89
C SER A 145 0.17 15.42 14.35
N MET A 146 -0.92 14.71 14.68
CA MET A 146 -2.13 15.34 15.24
C MET A 146 -1.86 15.98 16.60
N SER A 147 -1.10 15.31 17.47
CA SER A 147 -0.76 15.83 18.80
C SER A 147 0.08 17.11 18.71
N GLN A 148 1.01 17.16 17.75
CA GLN A 148 1.81 18.37 17.48
C GLN A 148 0.93 19.51 16.97
N ALA A 149 0.04 19.25 16.00
CA ALA A 149 -0.85 20.26 15.45
C ALA A 149 -1.89 20.76 16.48
N TYR A 150 -2.34 19.89 17.40
CA TYR A 150 -3.30 20.24 18.44
C TYR A 150 -2.67 20.85 19.70
N GLY A 151 -1.38 20.63 19.93
CA GLY A 151 -0.65 21.07 21.13
C GLY A 151 -0.91 20.23 22.38
N LYS A 152 -1.60 19.09 22.27
CA LYS A 152 -1.84 18.13 23.36
C LYS A 152 -1.73 16.70 22.86
N PRO A 153 -1.29 15.74 23.69
CA PRO A 153 -1.28 14.33 23.32
C PRO A 153 -2.69 13.83 22.96
N THR A 154 -2.84 13.28 21.75
CA THR A 154 -4.11 12.76 21.23
C THR A 154 -3.92 11.37 20.64
N THR A 155 -4.73 10.42 21.10
CA THR A 155 -4.73 9.03 20.63
C THR A 155 -6.03 8.64 19.92
N THR A 156 -6.92 9.62 19.68
CA THR A 156 -8.21 9.43 19.03
C THR A 156 -8.51 10.57 18.06
N TYR A 157 -9.47 10.36 17.18
CA TYR A 157 -9.99 11.40 16.30
C TYR A 157 -10.65 12.52 17.12
N ILE A 158 -10.34 13.76 16.80
CA ILE A 158 -10.89 14.93 17.49
C ILE A 158 -12.13 15.41 16.73
N ALA A 159 -13.31 15.18 17.30
CA ALA A 159 -14.57 15.63 16.71
C ALA A 159 -14.58 17.15 16.49
N GLY A 160 -15.06 17.58 15.32
CA GLY A 160 -15.12 19.00 14.96
C GLY A 160 -13.79 19.64 14.50
N ARG A 161 -12.70 18.87 14.44
CA ARG A 161 -11.37 19.33 13.96
C ARG A 161 -10.82 18.45 12.83
N PRO A 162 -11.50 18.37 11.68
CA PRO A 162 -11.02 17.59 10.54
C PRO A 162 -9.72 18.16 9.95
N ASP A 163 -9.44 19.45 10.15
CA ASP A 163 -8.19 20.14 9.79
C ASP A 163 -6.96 19.47 10.40
N ILE A 164 -7.02 19.15 11.70
CA ILE A 164 -5.92 18.50 12.44
C ILE A 164 -5.69 17.09 11.93
N PHE A 165 -6.77 16.35 11.68
CA PHE A 165 -6.68 15.01 11.10
C PHE A 165 -6.10 15.06 9.68
N LEU A 166 -6.52 16.01 8.84
CA LEU A 166 -5.98 16.15 7.48
C LEU A 166 -4.47 16.44 7.48
N ALA A 167 -4.01 17.32 8.37
CA ALA A 167 -2.58 17.58 8.54
C ALA A 167 -1.83 16.30 8.94
N GLY A 168 -2.35 15.56 9.92
CA GLY A 168 -1.76 14.29 10.35
C GLY A 168 -1.76 13.22 9.25
N MET A 169 -2.86 13.15 8.47
CA MET A 169 -3.00 12.27 7.32
C MET A 169 -1.96 12.59 6.26
N HIS A 170 -1.78 13.87 5.89
CA HIS A 170 -0.79 14.28 4.88
C HIS A 170 0.63 13.93 5.30
N THR A 171 1.01 14.19 6.55
CA THR A 171 2.32 13.79 7.09
C THR A 171 2.51 12.28 7.00
N THR A 172 1.51 11.52 7.44
CA THR A 172 1.59 10.05 7.46
C THR A 172 1.68 9.46 6.05
N LEU A 173 0.89 9.96 5.10
CA LEU A 173 0.92 9.52 3.71
C LEU A 173 2.21 9.94 3.00
N THR A 174 2.80 11.08 3.36
CA THR A 174 4.12 11.50 2.88
C THR A 174 5.21 10.54 3.35
N VAL A 175 5.18 10.14 4.62
CA VAL A 175 6.10 9.11 5.15
C VAL A 175 5.90 7.78 4.42
N ALA A 176 4.65 7.37 4.18
CA ALA A 176 4.33 6.16 3.40
C ALA A 176 4.91 6.23 1.99
N PHE A 177 4.81 7.39 1.32
CA PHE A 177 5.36 7.62 -0.01
C PHE A 177 6.88 7.44 -0.02
N PHE A 178 7.62 8.05 0.91
CA PHE A 178 9.08 7.87 0.97
C PHE A 178 9.51 6.43 1.24
N ILE A 179 8.80 5.72 2.14
CA ILE A 179 9.04 4.28 2.38
C ILE A 179 8.79 3.48 1.10
N CYS A 180 7.71 3.79 0.37
CA CYS A 180 7.35 3.10 -0.87
C CYS A 180 8.35 3.42 -1.99
N ALA A 181 8.71 4.68 -2.18
CA ALA A 181 9.67 5.14 -3.17
C ALA A 181 11.05 4.53 -2.94
N LEU A 182 11.55 4.50 -1.69
CA LEU A 182 12.80 3.85 -1.35
C LEU A 182 12.76 2.34 -1.66
N ALA A 183 11.66 1.67 -1.34
CA ALA A 183 11.48 0.25 -1.67
C ALA A 183 11.49 0.00 -3.19
N THR A 184 10.82 0.86 -3.95
CA THR A 184 10.78 0.80 -5.42
C THR A 184 12.17 1.06 -6.01
N LEU A 185 12.92 2.05 -5.50
CA LEU A 185 14.28 2.35 -5.94
C LEU A 185 15.25 1.20 -5.67
N ILE A 186 15.21 0.61 -4.48
CA ILE A 186 16.04 -0.56 -4.14
C ILE A 186 15.71 -1.74 -5.07
N ASN A 187 14.43 -1.96 -5.34
CA ASN A 187 13.99 -3.04 -6.23
C ASN A 187 14.46 -2.80 -7.68
N LEU A 188 14.27 -1.57 -8.18
CA LEU A 188 14.69 -1.18 -9.53
C LEU A 188 16.21 -1.24 -9.69
N TRP A 189 16.96 -0.77 -8.69
CA TRP A 189 18.43 -0.84 -8.70
C TRP A 189 18.91 -2.29 -8.74
N ARG A 190 18.36 -3.16 -7.90
CA ARG A 190 18.66 -4.59 -7.90
C ARG A 190 18.31 -5.25 -9.24
N TYR A 191 17.21 -4.85 -9.85
CA TYR A 191 16.78 -5.35 -11.16
C TYR A 191 17.76 -4.96 -12.27
N LEU A 192 18.12 -3.68 -12.36
CA LEU A 192 19.07 -3.18 -13.36
C LEU A 192 20.45 -3.83 -13.18
N HIS A 193 20.93 -3.95 -11.95
CA HIS A 193 22.24 -4.54 -11.67
C HIS A 193 22.32 -6.03 -12.05
N ARG A 194 21.23 -6.79 -11.87
CA ARG A 194 21.15 -8.20 -12.31
C ARG A 194 21.12 -8.33 -13.84
N ARG A 195 20.45 -7.41 -14.55
CA ARG A 195 20.45 -7.41 -16.02
C ARG A 195 21.81 -7.07 -16.62
N VAL A 196 22.57 -6.18 -15.98
CA VAL A 196 23.92 -5.80 -16.43
C VAL A 196 24.91 -6.96 -16.27
N GLN A 197 24.78 -7.79 -15.23
CA GLN A 197 25.64 -8.98 -15.02
C GLN A 197 25.25 -10.21 -15.84
N ALA A 198 24.06 -10.21 -16.44
CA ALA A 198 23.58 -11.31 -17.29
C ALA A 198 23.90 -11.11 -18.79
N LYS A 199 24.58 -10.02 -19.14
CA LYS A 199 25.16 -9.75 -20.46
C LYS A 199 26.67 -9.95 -20.41
#